data_AF-A0ABD3V3V5-F1
#
_entry.id   AF-A0ABD3V3V5-F1
#
_cell.length_a   1.000
_cell.length_b   1.000
_cell.length_c   1.000
_cell.angle_alpha   90.00
_cell.angle_beta   90.00
_cell.angle_gamma   90.00
#
_symmetry.space_group_name_H-M   'P 1'
#
loop_
_entity.id
_entity.type
_entity.pdbx_description
1 polymer ?
#
loop_
_entity_poly.entity_id
_entity_poly.type
_entity_poly.pdbx_seq_one_letter_code
_entity_poly.pdbx_strand_id
1 'polypeptide(L)'
;MVCDCIVVGCSNNNITNPDRRFFVIPVLRKNEDKRELSERRRHEWIRRINRKTINSDTVKSWQRVCSDHFILGGPAGLADFINLDWTPTVKIRYDLQCLSTTLSSDRYKRKQMREHM
;
A
#
# COMPACT_ATOMS: atom_id res chain seq x y z
N MET A 1 -3.65 -19.47 -4.29
CA MET A 1 -2.82 -18.59 -3.44
C MET A 1 -3.53 -17.25 -3.30
N VAL A 2 -3.72 -16.76 -2.07
CA VAL A 2 -4.41 -15.48 -1.81
C VAL A 2 -3.40 -14.35 -1.89
N CYS A 3 -3.74 -13.29 -2.62
CA CYS A 3 -3.00 -12.03 -2.62
C CYS A 3 -3.81 -11.00 -1.83
N ASP A 4 -3.30 -10.59 -0.68
CA ASP A 4 -3.91 -9.57 0.17
C ASP A 4 -3.07 -8.29 0.15
N CYS A 5 -3.73 -7.14 0.20
CA CYS A 5 -3.07 -5.84 0.23
C CYS A 5 -2.46 -5.58 1.61
N ILE A 6 -1.17 -5.25 1.65
CA ILE A 6 -0.47 -5.00 2.92
C ILE A 6 -0.77 -3.63 3.55
N VAL A 7 -1.32 -2.69 2.78
CA VAL A 7 -1.62 -1.33 3.25
C VAL A 7 -2.60 -1.37 4.41
N VAL A 8 -2.30 -0.64 5.48
CA VAL A 8 -3.07 -0.67 6.72
C VAL A 8 -4.51 -0.18 6.49
N GLY A 9 -5.48 -1.06 6.76
CA GLY A 9 -6.90 -0.76 6.58
C GLY A 9 -7.44 -1.03 5.18
N CYS A 10 -6.62 -1.55 4.27
CA CYS A 10 -7.09 -2.12 3.01
C CYS A 10 -7.54 -3.57 3.26
N SER A 11 -8.67 -3.97 2.66
CA SER A 11 -9.21 -5.34 2.73
C SER A 11 -9.29 -5.97 1.33
N ASN A 12 -8.72 -5.31 0.33
CA ASN A 12 -8.71 -5.77 -1.05
C ASN A 12 -7.84 -7.02 -1.16
N ASN A 13 -8.43 -8.09 -1.69
CA ASN A 13 -7.72 -9.33 -1.98
C ASN A 13 -8.18 -9.90 -3.32
N ASN A 14 -7.38 -10.77 -3.93
CA ASN A 14 -7.66 -11.31 -5.26
C ASN A 14 -8.90 -12.24 -5.35
N ILE A 15 -9.45 -12.70 -4.22
CA ILE A 15 -10.66 -13.52 -4.19
C ILE A 15 -11.90 -12.61 -4.23
N THR A 16 -11.95 -11.62 -3.34
CA THR A 16 -13.08 -10.69 -3.23
C THR A 16 -13.05 -9.60 -4.31
N ASN A 17 -11.86 -9.22 -4.77
CA ASN A 17 -11.65 -8.14 -5.73
C ASN A 17 -10.76 -8.61 -6.90
N PRO A 18 -11.27 -9.53 -7.74
CA PRO A 18 -10.50 -10.13 -8.83
C PRO A 18 -10.13 -9.13 -9.94
N ASP A 19 -10.84 -8.01 -10.02
CA ASP A 19 -10.60 -6.92 -10.98
C ASP A 19 -9.39 -6.03 -10.60
N ARG A 20 -8.92 -6.13 -9.35
CA ARG A 20 -7.81 -5.33 -8.85
C ARG A 20 -6.47 -6.01 -9.13
N ARG A 21 -5.48 -5.19 -9.50
CA ARG A 21 -4.11 -5.65 -9.72
C ARG A 21 -3.32 -5.58 -8.41
N PHE A 22 -2.42 -6.52 -8.19
CA PHE A 22 -1.61 -6.63 -6.98
C PHE A 22 -0.13 -6.58 -7.34
N PHE A 23 0.57 -5.55 -6.86
CA PHE A 23 1.97 -5.27 -7.17
C PHE A 23 2.88 -5.68 -6.04
N VAL A 24 3.99 -6.33 -6.38
CA VAL A 24 5.01 -6.75 -5.42
C VAL A 24 5.76 -5.54 -4.90
N ILE A 25 6.12 -5.55 -3.61
CA ILE A 25 7.06 -4.56 -3.08
C ILE A 25 8.38 -4.64 -3.87
N PRO A 26 8.93 -3.52 -4.36
CA PRO A 26 10.13 -3.52 -5.18
C PRO A 26 11.27 -4.32 -4.56
N VAL A 27 11.89 -5.17 -5.37
CA VAL A 27 13.10 -5.92 -5.01
C VAL A 27 14.33 -5.08 -5.28
N LEU A 28 15.39 -5.30 -4.48
CA LEU A 28 16.68 -4.68 -4.72
C LEU A 28 17.30 -5.28 -5.98
N ARG A 29 17.73 -4.42 -6.90
CA ARG A 29 18.44 -4.84 -8.10
C ARG A 29 19.92 -5.01 -7.79
N LYS A 30 20.52 -6.07 -8.35
CA LYS A 30 21.95 -6.37 -8.20
C LYS A 30 22.85 -5.51 -9.10
N ASN A 31 22.29 -4.95 -10.17
CA ASN A 31 23.05 -4.14 -11.13
C ASN A 31 23.36 -2.77 -10.52
N GLU A 32 24.63 -2.36 -10.55
CA GLU A 32 25.12 -1.14 -9.92
C GLU A 32 24.33 0.11 -10.35
N ASP A 33 24.12 0.30 -11.66
CA ASP A 33 23.42 1.46 -12.24
C ASP A 33 21.98 1.64 -11.73
N LYS A 34 21.32 0.55 -11.32
CA LYS A 34 19.91 0.56 -10.90
C LYS A 34 19.72 0.22 -9.43
N ARG A 35 20.82 -0.03 -8.71
CA ARG A 35 20.81 -0.44 -7.30
C ARG A 35 20.26 0.70 -6.45
N GLU A 36 20.86 1.87 -6.55
CA GLU A 36 20.47 3.06 -5.78
C GLU A 36 18.99 3.43 -6.00
N LEU A 37 18.54 3.49 -7.25
CA LEU A 37 17.13 3.76 -7.56
C LEU A 37 16.19 2.69 -7.00
N SER A 38 16.59 1.42 -7.06
CA SER A 38 15.77 0.32 -6.50
C SER A 38 15.71 0.34 -4.98
N GLU A 39 16.82 0.68 -4.31
CA GLU A 39 16.91 0.86 -2.87
C GLU A 39 16.04 2.02 -2.41
N ARG A 40 16.18 3.19 -3.06
CA ARG A 40 15.36 4.37 -2.78
C ARG A 40 13.88 4.08 -2.97
N ARG A 41 13.51 3.44 -4.09
CA ARG A 41 12.12 3.08 -4.35
C ARG A 41 11.57 2.13 -3.29
N ARG A 42 12.34 1.10 -2.92
CA ARG A 42 11.95 0.14 -1.90
C ARG A 42 11.78 0.80 -0.54
N HIS A 43 12.71 1.68 -0.16
CA HIS A 43 12.65 2.43 1.08
C HIS A 43 11.40 3.30 1.14
N GLU A 44 11.10 4.05 0.08
CA GLU A 44 9.90 4.88 0.01
C GLU A 44 8.62 4.05 0.05
N TRP A 45 8.54 2.90 -0.61
CA TRP A 45 7.39 2.00 -0.49
C TRP A 45 7.16 1.53 0.95
N ILE A 46 8.21 1.11 1.64
CA ILE A 46 8.12 0.63 3.03
C ILE A 46 7.70 1.78 3.95
N ARG A 47 8.34 2.94 3.79
CA ARG A 47 7.98 4.17 4.50
C ARG A 47 6.52 4.54 4.30
N ARG A 48 6.02 4.42 3.07
CA ARG A 48 4.63 4.71 2.71
C ARG A 48 3.64 3.62 3.11
N ILE A 49 4.05 2.39 3.34
CA ILE A 49 3.13 1.40 3.91
C ILE A 49 3.04 1.61 5.43
N ASN A 50 4.12 2.12 6.04
CA ASN A 50 4.25 2.46 7.46
C ASN A 50 3.64 1.41 8.41
N ARG A 51 3.92 0.13 8.10
CA ARG A 51 3.40 -1.00 8.87
C ARG A 51 4.54 -1.54 9.73
N LYS A 52 4.37 -1.52 11.05
CA LYS A 52 5.40 -1.95 12.03
C LYS A 52 5.98 -3.34 11.79
N THR A 53 5.26 -4.20 11.09
CA THR A 53 5.69 -5.57 10.79
C THR A 53 6.64 -5.68 9.59
N ILE A 54 6.84 -4.60 8.82
CA ILE A 54 7.67 -4.61 7.61
C ILE A 54 8.78 -3.56 7.68
N ASN A 55 9.99 -4.00 7.35
CA ASN A 55 11.21 -3.21 7.18
C ASN A 55 11.95 -3.74 5.94
N SER A 56 13.05 -3.11 5.53
CA SER A 56 13.85 -3.53 4.37
C SER A 56 14.21 -5.01 4.39
N ASP A 57 14.44 -5.56 5.58
CA ASP A 57 14.95 -6.92 5.76
C ASP A 57 13.83 -7.94 5.98
N THR A 58 12.67 -7.49 6.46
CA THR A 58 11.54 -8.36 6.79
C THR A 58 10.46 -8.41 5.71
N VAL A 59 10.58 -7.58 4.67
CA VAL A 59 9.67 -7.62 3.51
C VAL A 59 9.74 -8.99 2.85
N LYS A 60 8.60 -9.65 2.77
CA LYS A 60 8.46 -10.98 2.19
C LYS A 60 8.05 -10.88 0.72
N SER A 61 8.51 -11.83 -0.08
CA SER A 61 8.28 -11.88 -1.54
C SER A 61 6.81 -11.98 -1.95
N TRP A 62 5.91 -12.35 -1.04
CA TRP A 62 4.46 -12.44 -1.25
C TRP A 62 3.68 -11.20 -0.82
N GLN A 63 4.33 -10.20 -0.22
CA GLN A 63 3.65 -8.96 0.18
C GLN A 63 3.31 -8.14 -1.06
N ARG A 64 2.07 -7.64 -1.12
CA ARG A 64 1.51 -6.96 -2.29
C ARG A 64 0.79 -5.67 -1.88
N VAL A 65 0.72 -4.73 -2.82
CA VAL A 65 -0.10 -3.51 -2.74
C VAL A 65 -1.09 -3.54 -3.90
N CYS A 66 -2.37 -3.30 -3.65
CA CYS A 66 -3.39 -3.28 -4.70
C CYS A 66 -3.35 -1.99 -5.53
N SER A 67 -3.94 -2.04 -6.73
CA SER A 67 -3.99 -0.92 -7.69
C SER A 67 -4.62 0.35 -7.14
N ASP A 68 -5.52 0.26 -6.15
CA ASP A 68 -6.23 1.40 -5.57
C ASP A 68 -5.31 2.41 -4.85
N HIS A 69 -4.06 2.03 -4.59
CA HIS A 69 -3.05 2.88 -3.95
C HIS A 69 -2.18 3.69 -4.93
N PHE A 70 -2.50 3.61 -6.22
CA PHE A 70 -1.88 4.34 -7.32
C PHE A 70 -2.97 5.09 -8.11
N ILE A 71 -2.66 6.27 -8.60
CA ILE A 71 -3.54 7.13 -9.41
C ILE A 71 -3.87 6.45 -10.74
N LEU A 72 -2.86 5.95 -11.45
CA LEU A 72 -3.01 5.22 -12.71
C LEU A 72 -3.23 3.71 -12.52
N GLY A 73 -3.45 3.27 -11.28
CA GLY A 73 -3.72 1.87 -10.96
C GLY A 73 -2.49 0.95 -10.96
N GLY A 74 -1.28 1.51 -10.98
CA GLY A 74 -0.05 0.75 -10.81
C GLY A 74 1.20 1.61 -10.69
N PRO A 75 2.33 1.00 -10.33
CA PRO A 75 3.55 1.72 -10.07
C PRO A 75 4.28 2.15 -11.35
N ALA A 76 4.80 3.38 -11.38
CA ALA A 76 5.54 3.93 -12.52
C ALA A 76 6.87 3.17 -12.81
N GLY A 77 7.58 3.51 -13.89
CA GLY A 77 8.89 2.93 -14.19
C GLY A 77 9.93 3.20 -13.09
N LEU A 78 11.00 2.40 -13.02
CA LEU A 78 12.04 2.59 -11.99
C LEU A 78 12.73 3.96 -12.12
N ALA A 79 12.95 4.42 -13.36
CA ALA A 79 13.59 5.69 -13.66
C ALA A 79 12.63 6.90 -13.50
N ASP A 80 11.32 6.67 -13.40
CA ASP A 80 10.31 7.72 -13.34
C ASP A 80 10.05 8.17 -11.89
N PHE A 81 11.12 8.47 -11.14
CA PHE A 81 11.04 8.76 -9.70
C PHE A 81 10.28 10.04 -9.33
N ILE A 82 10.02 10.90 -10.33
CA ILE A 82 9.24 12.13 -10.19
C ILE A 82 7.72 11.83 -10.25
N ASN A 83 7.35 10.69 -10.83
CA ASN A 83 5.94 10.32 -10.97
C ASN A 83 5.33 10.02 -9.58
N LEU A 84 4.14 10.56 -9.31
CA LEU A 84 3.41 10.32 -8.05
C LEU A 84 3.12 8.83 -7.82
N ASP A 85 2.92 8.07 -8.90
CA ASP A 85 2.72 6.62 -8.88
C ASP A 85 4.03 5.83 -8.77
N TRP A 86 5.18 6.48 -8.61
CA TRP A 86 6.42 5.77 -8.34
C TRP A 86 6.34 4.97 -7.03
N THR A 87 5.50 5.44 -6.11
CA THR A 87 5.24 4.89 -4.77
C THR A 87 3.73 4.86 -4.51
N PRO A 88 3.23 3.95 -3.66
CA PRO A 88 1.84 4.05 -3.24
C PRO A 88 1.68 5.35 -2.44
N THR A 89 0.72 6.17 -2.87
CA THR A 89 0.39 7.48 -2.27
C THR A 89 -1.10 7.57 -1.93
N VAL A 90 -1.94 6.86 -2.67
CA VAL A 90 -3.39 7.01 -2.60
C VAL A 90 -3.97 6.13 -1.49
N LYS A 91 -4.98 6.66 -0.76
CA LYS A 91 -5.74 5.93 0.28
C LYS A 91 -4.85 5.29 1.34
N ILE A 92 -3.75 5.95 1.69
CA ILE A 92 -2.89 5.50 2.78
C ILE A 92 -3.29 6.22 4.07
N ARG A 93 -3.54 5.42 5.10
CA ARG A 93 -4.36 5.82 6.23
C ARG A 93 -3.70 6.84 7.17
N TYR A 94 -2.39 7.02 7.11
CA TYR A 94 -1.67 7.98 7.98
C TYR A 94 -1.63 9.40 7.41
N ASP A 95 -1.79 9.60 6.10
CA ASP A 95 -1.83 10.94 5.49
C ASP A 95 -3.13 11.69 5.84
N LEU A 96 -4.11 10.99 6.40
CA LEU A 96 -5.40 11.51 6.84
C LEU A 96 -5.42 11.90 8.33
N GLN A 97 -4.27 12.03 9.01
CA GLN A 97 -4.26 12.55 10.38
C GLN A 97 -4.87 13.97 10.46
N CYS A 98 -4.94 14.71 9.34
CA CYS A 98 -5.68 15.97 9.22
C CYS A 98 -7.19 15.81 8.87
N LEU A 99 -7.64 14.63 8.41
CA LEU A 99 -9.03 14.34 8.00
C LEU A 99 -9.79 13.42 8.98
N SER A 100 -9.22 13.16 10.16
CA SER A 100 -9.62 12.06 11.06
C SER A 100 -10.92 12.27 11.84
N THR A 101 -11.56 13.44 11.73
CA THR A 101 -12.78 13.75 12.48
C THR A 101 -14.03 13.05 11.94
N THR A 102 -14.09 12.71 10.65
CA THR A 102 -15.34 12.23 10.01
C THR A 102 -15.50 10.71 9.95
N LEU A 103 -14.42 9.92 9.87
CA LEU A 103 -14.51 8.45 9.74
C LEU A 103 -14.67 7.71 11.07
N SER A 104 -14.39 8.38 12.19
CA SER A 104 -14.55 7.81 13.54
C SER A 104 -16.02 7.71 13.95
N SER A 105 -16.87 8.64 13.50
CA SER A 105 -18.31 8.62 13.76
C SER A 105 -19.04 7.48 13.05
N ASP A 106 -18.63 7.12 11.82
CA ASP A 106 -19.31 6.06 11.05
C ASP A 106 -19.01 4.64 11.54
N ARG A 107 -17.89 4.44 12.24
CA ARG A 107 -17.62 3.17 12.92
C ARG A 107 -18.46 3.01 14.19
N TYR A 108 -18.62 4.08 14.96
CA TYR A 108 -19.45 4.09 16.16
C TYR A 108 -20.91 3.80 15.83
N LYS A 109 -21.48 4.49 14.82
CA LYS A 109 -22.86 4.27 14.35
C LYS A 109 -23.12 2.82 13.89
N ARG A 110 -22.19 2.23 13.14
CA ARG A 110 -22.31 0.83 12.67
C ARG A 110 -22.15 -0.23 13.77
N LYS A 111 -21.51 0.11 14.89
CA LYS A 111 -21.46 -0.77 16.08
C LYS A 111 -22.80 -0.72 16.82
N GLN A 112 -23.32 0.48 17.04
CA GLN A 112 -24.61 0.69 17.70
C GLN A 112 -25.76 0.00 16.95
N MET A 113 -25.80 0.05 15.61
CA MET A 113 -26.83 -0.64 14.83
C MET A 113 -26.75 -2.18 14.88
N ARG A 114 -25.59 -2.75 15.23
CA ARG A 114 -25.44 -4.21 15.43
C ARG A 114 -25.78 -4.67 16.84
N GLU A 115 -25.70 -3.77 17.82
CA GLU A 115 -26.02 -4.04 19.22
C GLU A 115 -27.54 -3.89 19.51
N HIS A 116 -28.30 -3.29 18.57
CA HIS A 116 -29.74 -3.07 18.67
C HIS A 116 -30.59 -4.00 17.77
N MET A 117 -29.98 -5.03 17.17
CA MET A 117 -30.66 -6.17 16.54
C MET A 117 -30.65 -7.36 17.48
#